data_AF-A0A176QFK3-F1
#
_entry.id   AF-A0A176QFK3-F1
#
_cell.length_a   1.000
_cell.length_b   1.000
_cell.length_c   1.000
_cell.angle_alpha   90.00
_cell.angle_beta   90.00
_cell.angle_gamma   90.00
#
_symmetry.space_group_name_H-M   'P 1'
#
loop_
_entity.id
_entity.type
_entity.pdbx_description
1 polymer ?
#
loop_
_entity_poly.entity_id
_entity_poly.type
_entity_poly.pdbx_seq_one_letter_code
_entity_poly.pdbx_strand_id
1 'polypeptide(L)' 'MADAIVLKQNLPTKVDGTRVVAYNVTDDGAGLQTPDGRVSVDLDGTVELDGRSYTVVETVPHSDEREGTKPNGWVSLRRR' A
#
# COMPACT_ATOMS: atom_id res chain seq x y z
N MET A 1 -11.43 15.07 -6.85
CA MET A 1 -11.09 14.03 -5.84
C MET A 1 -9.76 13.45 -6.29
N ALA A 2 -8.72 13.44 -5.44
CA ALA A 2 -7.46 12.82 -5.84
C ALA A 2 -7.69 11.30 -5.94
N ASP A 3 -7.36 10.71 -7.07
CA ASP A 3 -7.43 9.26 -7.26
C ASP A 3 -6.51 8.55 -6.27
N ALA A 4 -7.01 7.50 -5.63
CA ALA A 4 -6.20 6.69 -4.74
C ALA A 4 -5.22 5.82 -5.56
N ILE A 5 -3.99 5.71 -5.08
CA ILE A 5 -2.95 4.89 -5.69
C ILE A 5 -2.99 3.52 -5.04
N VAL A 6 -3.18 2.47 -5.85
CA VAL A 6 -3.27 1.10 -5.36
C VAL A 6 -1.89 0.42 -5.44
N LEU A 7 -1.36 0.02 -4.28
CA LEU A 7 -0.17 -0.79 -4.14
C LEU A 7 -0.56 -2.26 -4.02
N LYS A 8 -0.30 -3.05 -5.06
CA LYS A 8 -0.50 -4.50 -5.00
C LYS A 8 0.64 -5.16 -4.22
N GLN A 9 0.32 -6.12 -3.37
CA GLN A 9 1.28 -6.81 -2.53
C GLN A 9 2.33 -7.51 -3.39
N ASN A 10 3.59 -7.37 -2.98
CA ASN A 10 4.78 -7.91 -3.64
C ASN A 10 4.97 -7.42 -5.08
N LEU A 11 4.25 -6.37 -5.51
CA LEU A 11 4.38 -5.77 -6.83
C LEU A 11 4.85 -4.31 -6.70
N PRO A 12 5.95 -3.93 -7.39
CA PRO A 12 6.39 -2.55 -7.44
C PRO A 12 5.35 -1.64 -8.07
N THR A 13 5.05 -0.53 -7.39
CA THR A 13 4.19 0.55 -7.89
C THR A 13 4.94 1.87 -7.75
N LYS A 14 4.76 2.78 -8.71
CA LYS A 14 5.38 4.11 -8.67
C LYS A 14 4.39 5.10 -8.04
N VAL A 15 4.77 5.67 -6.90
CA VAL A 15 4.02 6.70 -6.18
C VAL A 15 4.80 8.00 -6.28
N ASP A 16 4.32 8.94 -7.10
CA ASP A 16 4.91 10.27 -7.31
C ASP A 16 6.41 10.32 -7.65
N GLY A 17 7.00 9.22 -8.11
CA GLY A 17 8.45 9.13 -8.37
C GLY A 17 9.11 7.97 -7.63
N THR A 18 8.58 7.64 -6.45
CA THR A 18 9.11 6.62 -5.56
C THR A 18 8.61 5.23 -5.93
N ARG A 19 9.53 4.28 -6.02
CA ARG A 19 9.18 2.86 -6.16
C ARG A 19 8.80 2.31 -4.79
N VAL A 20 7.55 1.89 -4.64
CA VAL A 20 7.01 1.34 -3.39
C VAL A 20 6.53 -0.09 -3.64
N VAL A 21 6.79 -0.98 -2.69
CA VAL A 21 6.28 -2.36 -2.69
C VAL A 21 5.55 -2.60 -1.38
N ALA A 22 4.26 -2.93 -1.43
CA ALA A 22 3.52 -3.37 -0.25
C ALA A 22 3.84 -4.84 0.06
N TYR A 23 3.93 -5.20 1.33
CA TYR A 23 4.15 -6.57 1.80
C TYR A 23 3.42 -6.78 3.14
N ASN A 24 3.14 -8.04 3.49
CA ASN A 24 2.41 -8.41 4.71
C ASN A 24 1.12 -7.58 4.92
N VAL A 25 0.27 -7.49 3.90
CA VAL A 25 -1.00 -6.75 4.00
C VAL A 25 -1.96 -7.52 4.90
N THR A 26 -2.49 -6.86 5.92
CA THR A 26 -3.52 -7.33 6.85
C THR A 26 -4.77 -6.47 6.72
N ASP A 27 -5.84 -6.79 7.46
CA ASP A 27 -7.04 -5.93 7.51
C ASP A 27 -6.75 -4.55 8.11
N ASP A 28 -5.77 -4.46 9.02
CA ASP A 28 -5.47 -3.23 9.77
C ASP A 28 -4.28 -2.43 9.20
N GLY A 29 -3.49 -2.98 8.28
CA GLY A 29 -2.24 -2.35 7.87
C GLY A 29 -1.41 -3.11 6.85
N ALA A 30 -0.19 -2.63 6.62
CA ALA A 30 0.79 -3.28 5.75
C ALA A 30 2.21 -2.80 6.04
N GLY A 31 3.20 -3.56 5.58
CA GLY A 31 4.56 -3.08 5.39
C GLY A 31 4.73 -2.46 4.00
N LEU A 32 5.47 -1.36 3.91
CA LEU A 32 5.89 -0.74 2.65
C LEU A 32 7.41 -0.73 2.57
N GLN A 33 7.95 -1.27 1.48
CA GLN A 33 9.35 -1.12 1.11
C GLN A 33 9.48 0.07 0.15
N THR A 34 10.31 1.03 0.55
CA THR A 34 10.68 2.23 -0.21
C THR A 34 12.19 2.23 -0.49
N PRO A 35 12.73 3.16 -1.29
CA PRO A 35 14.17 3.34 -1.45
C PRO A 35 14.88 3.71 -0.14
N ASP A 36 14.19 4.40 0.76
CA ASP A 36 14.74 4.88 2.03
C ASP A 36 14.66 3.84 3.15
N GLY A 37 13.92 2.75 2.95
CA GLY A 37 13.82 1.65 3.89
C GLY A 37 12.44 1.02 3.96
N ARG A 38 12.21 0.29 5.05
CA ARG A 38 10.93 -0.36 5.36
C ARG A 38 10.15 0.48 6.37
N VAL A 39 8.86 0.65 6.12
CA VAL A 39 7.94 1.35 7.03
C VAL A 39 6.67 0.51 7.20
N SER A 40 6.14 0.46 8.42
CA SER A 40 4.82 -0.12 8.68
C SER A 40 3.77 0.99 8.64
N VAL A 41 2.62 0.70 8.06
CA VAL A 41 1.50 1.63 7.97
C VAL A 41 0.22 0.95 8.46
N ASP A 42 -0.59 1.71 9.18
CA ASP A 42 -1.92 1.30 9.63
C ASP A 42 -3.00 1.93 8.75
N LEU A 43 -4.19 1.35 8.71
CA LEU A 43 -5.38 1.96 8.11
C LEU A 43 -5.65 3.33 8.75
N ASP A 44 -6.00 4.31 7.92
CA ASP A 44 -6.09 5.74 8.27
C ASP A 44 -4.79 6.40 8.73
N GLY A 45 -3.70 5.63 8.86
CA GLY A 45 -2.36 6.11 9.12
C GLY A 45 -1.78 6.91 7.96
N THR A 46 -0.72 7.65 8.24
CA THR A 46 -0.02 8.46 7.24
C THR A 46 1.39 7.96 6.97
N VAL A 47 1.81 8.02 5.71
CA VAL A 47 3.18 7.75 5.28
C VAL A 47 3.70 8.90 4.42
N GLU A 48 4.97 9.23 4.60
CA GLU A 48 5.66 10.20 3.74
C GLU A 48 6.42 9.45 2.64
N LEU A 49 6.17 9.81 1.39
CA LEU A 49 6.86 9.27 0.22
C LEU A 49 7.34 10.45 -0.63
N ASP A 50 8.66 10.56 -0.82
CA ASP A 50 9.28 11.69 -1.56
C ASP A 50 8.82 13.07 -1.06
N GLY A 51 8.78 13.25 0.27
CA GLY A 51 8.35 14.51 0.89
C GLY A 51 6.86 14.84 0.74
N ARG A 52 6.04 13.88 0.31
CA ARG A 52 4.57 14.03 0.20
C ARG A 52 3.87 13.10 1.18
N SER A 53 2.86 13.61 1.88
CA SER A 53 2.08 12.84 2.83
C SER A 53 0.91 12.12 2.14
N TYR A 54 0.75 10.85 2.47
CA TYR A 54 -0.34 10.00 2.01
C TYR A 54 -1.04 9.37 3.20
N THR A 55 -2.36 9.26 3.11
CA THR A 55 -3.18 8.47 4.04
C THR A 55 -3.43 7.10 3.44
N VAL A 56 -3.30 6.05 4.26
CA VAL A 56 -3.80 4.71 3.93
C VAL A 56 -5.31 4.72 4.07
N VAL A 57 -6.03 4.56 2.95
CA VAL A 57 -7.50 4.64 2.94
C VAL A 57 -8.17 3.28 2.81
N GLU A 58 -7.41 2.25 2.48
CA GLU A 58 -7.90 0.89 2.34
C GLU A 58 -6.75 -0.10 2.46
N THR A 59 -7.01 -1.21 3.14
CA THR A 59 -6.13 -2.36 3.30
C THR A 59 -6.96 -3.60 3.02
N VAL A 60 -6.53 -4.42 2.06
CA VAL A 60 -7.23 -5.63 1.67
C VAL A 60 -6.25 -6.79 1.68
N PRO A 61 -6.25 -7.64 2.71
CA PRO A 61 -5.37 -8.81 2.74
C PRO A 61 -5.70 -9.80 1.63
N HIS A 62 -4.74 -10.66 1.32
CA HIS A 62 -5.04 -11.85 0.53
C HIS A 62 -5.90 -12.81 1.38
N SER A 63 -6.96 -13.34 0.79
CA SER A 63 -7.74 -14.44 1.39
C SER A 63 -7.61 -15.64 0.48
N ASP A 64 -7.02 -16.71 1.00
CA ASP A 64 -6.85 -18.00 0.32
C ASP A 64 -8.21 -18.71 0.08
N GLU A 65 -9.29 -18.25 0.70
CA GLU A 65 -10.64 -18.83 0.62
C GLU A 65 -11.43 -18.43 -0.64
N ARG A 66 -10.87 -17.56 -1.50
CA ARG A 66 -11.55 -17.08 -2.72
C ARG A 66 -11.10 -17.85 -3.95
N GLU A 67 -12.04 -18.48 -4.66
CA GLU A 67 -11.77 -19.15 -5.93
C GLU A 67 -11.25 -18.16 -6.99
N GLY A 68 -9.98 -18.31 -7.38
CA GLY A 68 -9.39 -17.64 -8.55
C GLY A 68 -8.01 -17.01 -8.30
N THR A 69 -7.26 -16.80 -9.38
CA THR A 69 -5.93 -16.15 -9.38
C THR A 69 -6.07 -14.62 -9.23
N LYS A 70 -6.57 -14.15 -8.09
CA LYS A 70 -6.59 -12.72 -7.76
C LYS A 70 -5.31 -12.31 -7.03
N PRO A 71 -4.86 -11.05 -7.17
CA PRO A 71 -3.58 -10.60 -6.67
C PRO A 71 -3.42 -10.86 -5.16
N ASN A 72 -2.19 -11.18 -4.74
CA ASN A 72 -1.73 -10.97 -3.36
C ASN A 72 -2.20 -9.57 -2.94
N GLY A 73 -2.77 -9.40 -1.73
CA GLY A 73 -3.57 -8.24 -1.25
C GLY A 73 -3.13 -6.81 -1.65
N TRP A 74 -3.86 -5.77 -1.29
CA TRP A 74 -3.48 -4.41 -1.69
C TRP A 74 -3.71 -3.35 -0.63
N VAL A 75 -3.02 -2.23 -0.83
CA VAL A 75 -3.14 -1.03 -0.01
C VAL A 75 -3.49 0.14 -0.93
N SER A 76 -4.46 0.96 -0.55
CA SER A 76 -4.81 2.18 -1.27
C SER A 76 -4.27 3.39 -0.51
N LEU A 77 -3.50 4.22 -1.20
CA LEU A 77 -2.93 5.46 -0.67
C LEU A 77 -3.62 6.67 -1.31
N ARG A 78 -4.05 7.63 -0.50
CA ARG A 78 -4.58 8.91 -0.99
C ARG A 78 -3.68 10.04 -0.54
N ARG A 79 -3.28 10.88 -1.50
CA ARG A 79 -2.50 12.08 -1.19
C ARG A 79 -3.32 13.03 -0.30
N ARG A 80 -2.67 13.55 0.74
CA ARG A 80 -3.24 14.55 1.65
C ARG A 80 -3.19 15.96 1.07
#